data_AF-Q677E6-F1
#
_entry.id   AF-Q677E6-F1
#
_cell.length_a   1.000
_cell.length_b   1.000
_cell.length_c   1.000
_cell.angle_alpha   90.00
_cell.angle_beta   90.00
_cell.angle_gamma   90.00
#
_symmetry.space_group_name_H-M   'P 1'
#
loop_
_entity.id
_entity.type
_entity.pdbx_description
1 polymer ?
#
loop_
_entity_poly.entity_id
_entity_poly.type
_entity_poly.pdbx_seq_one_letter_code
_entity_poly.pdbx_strand_id
1 'polypeptide(L)'
;TIVSKSDEVEFTVKDGYFCPALAKAVKTMKKGEKVLLTVKPQYGFGEKGRPVSGEEGTVPPNATLHVDLELVSWKTVTEIGDDKKIVKKILKEGEGYERPNDGAVVKVKLIGKLQDGTVFVKKGHDGDEPFEWKTDEEQVIEGLDLAVTSMKKGEVALVTIPPEYAFSSTESSQDLALVPPNSTVIYEIELVSFVKEKESWDMNTAEKIEAAAKK
;
A
#
# COMPACT_ATOMS: atom_id res chain seq x y z
N THR A 1 4.12 6.91 37.27
CA THR A 1 5.21 7.49 36.46
C THR A 1 4.88 7.30 35.01
N ILE A 2 5.03 8.35 34.19
CA ILE A 2 4.90 8.22 32.73
C ILE A 2 6.14 7.50 32.23
N VAL A 3 5.96 6.37 31.55
CA VAL A 3 7.06 5.53 31.04
C VAL A 3 7.29 5.72 29.53
N SER A 4 6.30 6.24 28.81
CA SER A 4 6.42 6.63 27.40
C SER A 4 5.30 7.61 27.08
N LYS A 5 5.54 8.50 26.11
CA LYS A 5 4.56 9.45 25.57
C LYS A 5 4.91 9.70 24.09
N SER A 6 3.90 9.82 23.25
CA SER A 6 4.05 10.29 21.87
C SER A 6 2.85 11.15 21.51
N ASP A 7 3.06 12.25 20.80
CA ASP A 7 1.98 13.15 20.39
C ASP A 7 1.33 12.66 19.06
N GLU A 8 2.12 12.14 18.11
CA GLU A 8 1.64 11.45 16.91
C GLU A 8 2.65 10.40 16.45
N VAL A 9 2.20 9.17 16.19
CA VAL A 9 3.07 8.07 15.70
C VAL A 9 2.31 7.19 14.71
N GLU A 10 2.92 6.90 13.56
CA GLU A 10 2.43 5.89 12.61
C GLU A 10 3.19 4.57 12.84
N PHE A 11 2.47 3.45 12.84
CA PHE A 11 3.06 2.11 12.87
C PHE A 11 2.19 1.12 12.11
N THR A 12 2.81 0.05 11.58
CA THR A 12 2.06 -1.05 10.99
C THR A 12 1.51 -1.93 12.11
N VAL A 13 0.19 -2.12 12.13
CA VAL A 13 -0.49 -2.86 13.21
C VAL A 13 0.07 -4.30 13.40
N LYS A 14 0.57 -4.95 12.34
CA LYS A 14 1.16 -6.30 12.44
C LYS A 14 2.54 -6.32 13.11
N ASP A 15 3.31 -5.25 12.96
CA ASP A 15 4.65 -5.11 13.56
C ASP A 15 4.53 -4.66 15.04
N GLY A 16 3.42 -3.99 15.36
CA GLY A 16 3.13 -3.48 16.69
C GLY A 16 3.90 -2.21 17.03
N TYR A 17 3.64 -1.67 18.21
CA TYR A 17 4.29 -0.47 18.70
C TYR A 17 4.29 -0.46 20.23
N PHE A 18 5.45 -0.13 20.83
CA PHE A 18 5.71 -0.06 22.27
C PHE A 18 5.48 -1.36 23.05
N CYS A 19 4.24 -1.86 23.11
CA CYS A 19 3.90 -3.14 23.72
C CYS A 19 2.75 -3.85 22.97
N PRO A 20 2.60 -5.19 23.13
CA PRO A 20 1.59 -5.98 22.41
C PRO A 20 0.15 -5.50 22.57
N ALA A 21 -0.18 -4.82 23.67
CA ALA A 21 -1.53 -4.31 23.94
C ALA A 21 -1.99 -3.26 22.93
N LEU A 22 -1.11 -2.37 22.45
CA LEU A 22 -1.51 -1.29 21.55
C LEU A 22 -2.02 -1.84 20.23
N ALA A 23 -1.28 -2.77 19.61
CA ALA A 23 -1.69 -3.42 18.36
C ALA A 23 -3.00 -4.19 18.49
N LYS A 24 -3.30 -4.74 19.67
CA LYS A 24 -4.57 -5.42 19.95
C LYS A 24 -5.72 -4.41 20.13
N ALA A 25 -5.47 -3.31 20.84
CA ALA A 25 -6.47 -2.29 21.12
C ALA A 25 -6.90 -1.55 19.85
N VAL A 26 -5.96 -1.09 19.01
CA VAL A 26 -6.30 -0.34 17.80
C VAL A 26 -7.14 -1.15 16.81
N LYS A 27 -7.08 -2.48 16.84
CA LYS A 27 -7.94 -3.36 16.02
C LYS A 27 -9.42 -3.35 16.44
N THR A 28 -9.72 -2.92 17.66
CA THR A 28 -11.09 -2.84 18.19
C THR A 28 -11.63 -1.41 18.24
N MET A 29 -10.78 -0.42 17.96
CA MET A 29 -11.11 1.00 18.04
C MET A 29 -11.68 1.53 16.72
N LYS A 30 -12.46 2.61 16.82
CA LYS A 30 -12.95 3.41 15.70
C LYS A 30 -12.09 4.65 15.50
N LYS A 31 -12.24 5.29 14.32
CA LYS A 31 -11.54 6.53 14.00
C LYS A 31 -11.92 7.63 15.00
N GLY A 32 -10.93 8.28 15.58
CA GLY A 32 -11.06 9.31 16.61
C GLY A 32 -11.40 8.79 18.01
N GLU A 33 -11.43 7.46 18.21
CA GLU A 33 -11.74 6.89 19.54
C GLU A 33 -10.58 7.11 20.51
N LYS A 34 -10.92 7.49 21.75
CA LYS A 34 -9.98 7.64 22.87
C LYS A 34 -10.33 6.64 23.96
N VAL A 35 -9.33 5.90 24.46
CA VAL A 35 -9.51 4.87 25.48
C VAL A 35 -8.41 4.96 26.53
N LEU A 36 -8.75 4.58 27.77
CA LEU A 36 -7.78 4.29 28.83
C LEU A 36 -7.67 2.78 28.99
N LEU A 37 -6.54 2.20 28.60
CA LEU A 37 -6.28 0.76 28.68
C LEU A 37 -5.67 0.41 30.04
N THR A 38 -6.14 -0.67 30.65
CA THR A 38 -5.45 -1.33 31.76
C THR A 38 -4.78 -2.60 31.24
N VAL A 39 -3.46 -2.56 31.09
CA VAL A 39 -2.66 -3.56 30.40
C VAL A 39 -1.96 -4.46 31.43
N LYS A 40 -2.41 -5.71 31.51
CA LYS A 40 -1.75 -6.75 32.32
C LYS A 40 -0.32 -6.99 31.81
N PRO A 41 0.62 -7.45 32.67
CA PRO A 41 2.02 -7.62 32.29
C PRO A 41 2.23 -8.48 31.05
N GLN A 42 1.44 -9.54 30.86
CA GLN A 42 1.48 -10.42 29.69
C GLN A 42 1.20 -9.74 28.35
N TYR A 43 0.56 -8.56 28.36
CA TYR A 43 0.33 -7.72 27.18
C TYR A 43 1.19 -6.44 27.19
N GLY A 44 1.99 -6.24 28.24
CA GLY A 44 2.97 -5.17 28.39
C GLY A 44 4.39 -5.72 28.19
N PHE A 45 5.18 -5.75 29.26
CA PHE A 45 6.59 -6.16 29.24
C PHE A 45 6.91 -7.42 30.06
N GLY A 46 5.87 -8.10 30.55
CA GLY A 46 5.97 -9.39 31.25
C GLY A 46 6.87 -9.38 32.49
N GLU A 47 7.42 -10.55 32.80
CA GLU A 47 8.30 -10.76 33.97
C GLU A 47 9.63 -10.04 33.88
N LYS A 48 10.09 -9.71 32.65
CA LYS A 48 11.37 -9.01 32.47
C LYS A 48 11.25 -7.52 32.71
N GLY A 49 10.06 -6.95 32.51
CA GLY A 49 9.91 -5.50 32.44
C GLY A 49 10.69 -4.94 31.24
N ARG A 50 11.07 -3.67 31.32
CA ARG A 50 11.84 -2.98 30.30
C ARG A 50 12.81 -1.98 30.94
N PRO A 51 14.11 -2.02 30.62
CA PRO A 51 15.04 -0.97 31.05
C PRO A 51 14.79 0.33 30.29
N VAL A 52 15.35 1.44 30.78
CA VAL A 52 15.31 2.74 30.08
C VAL A 52 15.88 2.59 28.66
N SER A 53 15.22 3.21 27.69
CA SER A 53 15.59 3.12 26.28
C SER A 53 15.21 4.42 25.58
N GLY A 54 16.21 5.22 25.20
CA GLY A 54 15.99 6.55 24.66
C GLY A 54 15.25 7.45 25.66
N GLU A 55 14.13 8.03 25.22
CA GLU A 55 13.25 8.86 26.06
C GLU A 55 12.26 8.03 26.90
N GLU A 56 12.24 6.71 26.73
CA GLU A 56 11.29 5.82 27.39
C GLU A 56 11.84 5.33 28.74
N GLY A 57 11.05 5.51 29.78
CA GLY A 57 11.38 5.18 31.16
C GLY A 57 11.36 3.67 31.45
N THR A 58 11.89 3.32 32.63
CA THR A 58 11.93 1.93 33.09
C THR A 58 10.52 1.40 33.40
N VAL A 59 10.27 0.16 33.00
CA VAL A 59 9.08 -0.61 33.38
C VAL A 59 9.51 -1.77 34.27
N PRO A 60 9.04 -1.86 35.52
CA PRO A 60 9.38 -2.98 36.39
C PRO A 60 8.88 -4.34 35.87
N PRO A 61 9.55 -5.44 36.24
CA PRO A 61 9.00 -6.79 36.17
C PRO A 61 7.55 -6.86 36.64
N ASN A 62 6.68 -7.52 35.87
CA ASN A 62 5.28 -7.77 36.22
C ASN A 62 4.43 -6.51 36.45
N ALA A 63 4.85 -5.35 35.94
CA ALA A 63 4.07 -4.12 36.05
C ALA A 63 2.81 -4.14 35.17
N THR A 64 1.70 -3.67 35.73
CA THR A 64 0.49 -3.32 34.97
C THR A 64 0.65 -1.90 34.44
N LEU A 65 0.30 -1.67 33.17
CA LEU A 65 0.37 -0.35 32.55
C LEU A 65 -1.02 0.26 32.42
N HIS A 66 -1.08 1.58 32.58
CA HIS A 66 -2.25 2.38 32.20
C HIS A 66 -1.85 3.22 30.99
N VAL A 67 -2.59 3.08 29.89
CA VAL A 67 -2.24 3.72 28.61
C VAL A 67 -3.44 4.51 28.12
N ASP A 68 -3.27 5.83 28.04
CA ASP A 68 -4.17 6.69 27.28
C ASP A 68 -3.82 6.55 25.79
N LEU A 69 -4.80 6.11 24.99
CA LEU A 69 -4.62 5.83 23.57
C LEU A 69 -5.71 6.50 22.76
N GLU A 70 -5.32 7.18 21.69
CA GLU A 70 -6.22 7.77 20.69
C GLU A 70 -5.91 7.19 19.31
N LEU A 71 -6.91 6.63 18.64
CA LEU A 71 -6.78 6.20 17.24
C LEU A 71 -7.18 7.34 16.31
N VAL A 72 -6.23 8.18 15.93
CA VAL A 72 -6.48 9.37 15.09
C VAL A 72 -6.99 8.97 13.71
N SER A 73 -6.26 8.10 13.01
CA SER A 73 -6.62 7.57 11.70
C SER A 73 -5.82 6.32 11.37
N TRP A 74 -6.18 5.64 10.28
CA TRP A 74 -5.37 4.58 9.69
C TRP A 74 -5.45 4.69 8.17
N LYS A 75 -4.47 4.07 7.52
CA LYS A 75 -4.46 3.85 6.07
C LYS A 75 -4.62 2.35 5.83
N THR A 76 -5.51 1.97 4.93
CA THR A 76 -5.72 0.57 4.58
C THR A 76 -4.49 0.06 3.82
N VAL A 77 -3.96 -1.09 4.25
CA VAL A 77 -2.85 -1.76 3.58
C VAL A 77 -3.33 -3.13 3.11
N THR A 78 -3.16 -3.42 1.83
CA THR A 78 -3.48 -4.69 1.20
C THR A 78 -2.22 -5.34 0.64
N GLU A 79 -2.07 -6.63 0.87
CA GLU A 79 -1.03 -7.46 0.26
C GLU A 79 -1.61 -8.07 -1.03
N ILE A 80 -0.86 -7.97 -2.13
CA ILE A 80 -1.27 -8.33 -3.50
C ILE A 80 -0.36 -9.45 -4.02
N GLY A 81 -0.92 -10.30 -4.88
CA GLY A 81 -0.27 -11.51 -5.40
C GLY A 81 -0.44 -12.70 -4.45
N ASP A 82 -0.26 -13.92 -4.99
CA ASP A 82 -0.39 -15.16 -4.22
C ASP A 82 0.62 -15.25 -3.08
N ASP A 83 1.82 -14.71 -3.31
CA ASP A 83 2.90 -14.66 -2.32
C ASP A 83 2.80 -13.46 -1.36
N LYS A 84 1.83 -12.56 -1.58
CA LYS A 84 1.52 -11.39 -0.75
C LYS A 84 2.67 -10.39 -0.59
N LYS A 85 3.63 -10.36 -1.51
CA LYS A 85 4.80 -9.48 -1.37
C LYS A 85 4.61 -8.06 -1.87
N ILE A 86 3.68 -7.83 -2.79
CA ILE A 86 3.35 -6.47 -3.22
C ILE A 86 2.47 -5.84 -2.15
N VAL A 87 2.90 -4.70 -1.60
CA VAL A 87 2.17 -4.03 -0.51
C VAL A 87 1.59 -2.72 -1.02
N LYS A 88 0.27 -2.62 -1.05
CA LYS A 88 -0.46 -1.40 -1.43
C LYS A 88 -1.06 -0.71 -0.21
N LYS A 89 -0.65 0.53 0.06
CA LYS A 89 -1.18 1.42 1.10
C LYS A 89 -2.08 2.47 0.44
N ILE A 90 -3.38 2.42 0.72
CA ILE A 90 -4.35 3.38 0.17
C ILE A 90 -4.16 4.75 0.84
N LEU A 91 -3.85 5.76 0.04
CA LEU A 91 -3.69 7.15 0.47
C LEU A 91 -5.00 7.93 0.32
N LYS A 92 -5.76 7.64 -0.73
CA LYS A 92 -7.10 8.16 -0.99
C LYS A 92 -7.97 7.02 -1.52
N GLU A 93 -9.11 6.80 -0.88
CA GLU A 93 -10.10 5.83 -1.35
C GLU A 93 -10.64 6.23 -2.73
N GLY A 94 -10.77 5.24 -3.61
CA GLY A 94 -11.48 5.42 -4.88
C GLY A 94 -12.99 5.27 -4.73
N GLU A 95 -13.69 5.50 -5.83
CA GLU A 95 -15.15 5.51 -5.92
C GLU A 95 -15.67 4.19 -6.52
N GLY A 96 -16.90 3.84 -6.13
CA GLY A 96 -17.57 2.64 -6.62
C GLY A 96 -17.00 1.33 -6.08
N TYR A 97 -17.37 0.25 -6.75
CA TYR A 97 -16.99 -1.13 -6.39
C TYR A 97 -16.24 -1.85 -7.51
N GLU A 98 -16.23 -1.27 -8.71
CA GLU A 98 -15.57 -1.86 -9.86
C GLU A 98 -14.06 -1.62 -9.83
N ARG A 99 -13.36 -2.54 -10.48
CA ARG A 99 -11.91 -2.51 -10.69
C ARG A 99 -11.61 -2.92 -12.13
N PRO A 100 -10.44 -2.55 -12.68
CA PRO A 100 -9.99 -3.07 -13.97
C PRO A 100 -9.94 -4.61 -13.93
N ASN A 101 -10.39 -5.26 -15.01
CA ASN A 101 -10.19 -6.69 -15.26
C ASN A 101 -9.02 -6.90 -16.23
N ASP A 102 -8.65 -8.15 -16.47
CA ASP A 102 -7.62 -8.50 -17.45
C ASP A 102 -8.01 -7.96 -18.83
N GLY A 103 -7.06 -7.35 -19.53
CA GLY A 103 -7.30 -6.65 -20.79
C GLY A 103 -7.97 -5.27 -20.67
N ALA A 104 -8.26 -4.77 -19.46
CA ALA A 104 -8.81 -3.43 -19.32
C ALA A 104 -7.81 -2.36 -19.78
N VAL A 105 -8.32 -1.32 -20.44
CA VAL A 105 -7.53 -0.10 -20.72
C VAL A 105 -7.59 0.79 -19.49
N VAL A 106 -6.44 1.05 -18.88
CA VAL A 106 -6.32 1.86 -17.66
C VAL A 106 -5.59 3.15 -17.94
N LYS A 107 -6.01 4.23 -17.28
CA LYS A 107 -5.35 5.54 -17.31
C LYS A 107 -4.93 5.91 -15.91
N VAL A 108 -3.65 6.19 -15.70
CA VAL A 108 -3.12 6.53 -14.37
C VAL A 108 -2.23 7.76 -14.40
N LYS A 109 -1.99 8.33 -13.23
CA LYS A 109 -0.79 9.13 -12.96
C LYS A 109 0.10 8.34 -12.03
N LEU A 110 1.40 8.35 -12.28
CA LEU A 110 2.34 7.61 -11.42
C LEU A 110 3.66 8.34 -11.21
N ILE A 111 4.24 8.07 -10.04
CA ILE A 111 5.61 8.46 -9.68
C ILE A 111 6.29 7.25 -9.07
N GLY A 112 7.34 6.75 -9.73
CA GLY A 112 8.16 5.64 -9.23
C GLY A 112 9.44 6.17 -8.57
N LYS A 113 9.74 5.63 -7.38
CA LYS A 113 10.87 6.02 -6.54
C LYS A 113 11.63 4.80 -6.01
N LEU A 114 12.93 4.96 -5.82
CA LEU A 114 13.74 4.05 -5.01
C LEU A 114 13.43 4.25 -3.51
N GLN A 115 13.85 3.30 -2.67
CA GLN A 115 13.63 3.38 -1.22
C GLN A 115 14.36 4.56 -0.56
N ASP A 116 15.41 5.09 -1.19
CA ASP A 116 16.11 6.31 -0.74
C ASP A 116 15.39 7.61 -1.12
N GLY A 117 14.28 7.51 -1.86
CA GLY A 117 13.46 8.64 -2.31
C GLY A 117 13.80 9.16 -3.72
N THR A 118 14.83 8.63 -4.38
CA THR A 118 15.19 9.01 -5.74
C THR A 118 14.06 8.70 -6.71
N VAL A 119 13.53 9.72 -7.39
CA VAL A 119 12.49 9.56 -8.41
C VAL A 119 13.13 9.10 -9.72
N PHE A 120 12.71 7.95 -10.23
CA PHE A 120 13.23 7.39 -11.48
C PHE A 120 12.24 7.49 -12.65
N VAL A 121 10.94 7.63 -12.38
CA VAL A 121 9.90 7.81 -13.40
C VAL A 121 8.75 8.67 -12.87
N LYS A 122 8.17 9.50 -13.74
CA LYS A 122 6.98 10.29 -13.48
C LYS A 122 6.17 10.39 -14.76
N LYS A 123 4.91 9.92 -14.76
CA LYS A 123 4.05 9.91 -15.96
C LYS A 123 2.63 10.36 -15.64
N GLY A 124 1.97 11.04 -16.58
CA GLY A 124 0.60 11.53 -16.43
C GLY A 124 0.45 12.73 -15.48
N HIS A 125 1.54 13.46 -15.22
CA HIS A 125 1.58 14.62 -14.35
C HIS A 125 1.99 15.88 -15.13
N ASP A 126 2.04 17.05 -14.48
CA ASP A 126 2.60 18.30 -15.03
C ASP A 126 1.97 18.79 -16.35
N GLY A 127 0.71 18.42 -16.60
CA GLY A 127 -0.03 18.79 -17.82
C GLY A 127 -0.03 17.71 -18.90
N ASP A 128 0.71 16.62 -18.70
CA ASP A 128 0.69 15.46 -19.59
C ASP A 128 -0.64 14.70 -19.50
N GLU A 129 -1.01 14.04 -20.60
CA GLU A 129 -2.12 13.10 -20.58
C GLU A 129 -1.82 11.93 -19.63
N PRO A 130 -2.83 11.40 -18.91
CA PRO A 130 -2.67 10.21 -18.07
C PRO A 130 -1.99 9.07 -18.84
N PHE A 131 -1.04 8.41 -18.19
CA PHE A 131 -0.35 7.27 -18.78
C PHE A 131 -1.33 6.10 -18.96
N GLU A 132 -1.42 5.60 -20.19
CA GLU A 132 -2.35 4.55 -20.58
C GLU A 132 -1.62 3.26 -20.90
N TRP A 133 -2.15 2.13 -20.44
CA TRP A 133 -1.77 0.80 -20.90
C TRP A 133 -2.96 -0.15 -20.81
N LYS A 134 -2.81 -1.33 -21.41
CA LYS A 134 -3.76 -2.44 -21.29
C LYS A 134 -3.23 -3.47 -20.29
N THR A 135 -4.05 -3.80 -19.30
CA THR A 135 -3.67 -4.76 -18.25
C THR A 135 -3.54 -6.17 -18.80
N ASP A 136 -2.69 -6.98 -18.19
CA ASP A 136 -2.36 -8.36 -18.59
C ASP A 136 -1.72 -8.48 -20.00
N GLU A 137 -1.04 -7.42 -20.47
CA GLU A 137 -0.33 -7.42 -21.77
C GLU A 137 1.18 -7.11 -21.64
N GLU A 138 1.77 -7.27 -20.45
CA GLU A 138 3.21 -7.06 -20.17
C GLU A 138 3.76 -5.67 -20.57
N GLN A 139 2.90 -4.66 -20.67
CA GLN A 139 3.27 -3.29 -21.06
C GLN A 139 3.95 -2.50 -19.93
N VAL A 140 3.81 -2.97 -18.70
CA VAL A 140 4.42 -2.42 -17.48
C VAL A 140 4.97 -3.56 -16.62
N ILE A 141 5.76 -3.24 -15.60
CA ILE A 141 6.20 -4.24 -14.62
C ILE A 141 4.99 -4.92 -13.96
N GLU A 142 5.08 -6.22 -13.72
CA GLU A 142 3.99 -7.06 -13.20
C GLU A 142 3.37 -6.47 -11.93
N GLY A 143 4.20 -5.91 -11.03
CA GLY A 143 3.72 -5.30 -9.80
C GLY A 143 2.84 -4.07 -9.98
N LEU A 144 3.03 -3.28 -11.05
CA LEU A 144 2.14 -2.17 -11.37
C LEU A 144 0.79 -2.69 -11.87
N ASP A 145 0.81 -3.74 -12.68
CA ASP A 145 -0.39 -4.30 -13.28
C ASP A 145 -1.29 -4.96 -12.22
N LEU A 146 -0.69 -5.79 -11.36
CA LEU A 146 -1.34 -6.38 -10.19
C LEU A 146 -1.85 -5.30 -9.20
N ALA A 147 -1.11 -4.20 -9.04
CA ALA A 147 -1.54 -3.12 -8.19
C ALA A 147 -2.78 -2.41 -8.77
N VAL A 148 -2.77 -2.03 -10.04
CA VAL A 148 -3.85 -1.25 -10.66
C VAL A 148 -5.13 -2.06 -10.82
N THR A 149 -5.05 -3.35 -11.14
CA THR A 149 -6.23 -4.26 -11.15
C THR A 149 -6.88 -4.41 -9.77
N SER A 150 -6.15 -4.12 -8.68
CA SER A 150 -6.72 -4.08 -7.32
C SER A 150 -7.33 -2.72 -6.93
N MET A 151 -7.15 -1.67 -7.74
CA MET A 151 -7.54 -0.29 -7.44
C MET A 151 -8.95 0.03 -7.94
N LYS A 152 -9.62 0.97 -7.24
CA LYS A 152 -10.86 1.59 -7.70
C LYS A 152 -10.57 2.88 -8.48
N LYS A 153 -11.52 3.29 -9.31
CA LYS A 153 -11.43 4.58 -10.00
C LYS A 153 -11.26 5.73 -8.98
N GLY A 154 -10.29 6.60 -9.21
CA GLY A 154 -9.95 7.73 -8.34
C GLY A 154 -9.13 7.38 -7.10
N GLU A 155 -8.79 6.09 -6.88
CA GLU A 155 -7.94 5.66 -5.78
C GLU A 155 -6.52 6.20 -5.97
N VAL A 156 -5.93 6.69 -4.88
CA VAL A 156 -4.50 7.01 -4.82
C VAL A 156 -3.86 6.07 -3.83
N ALA A 157 -2.81 5.36 -4.25
CA ALA A 157 -2.14 4.38 -3.41
C ALA A 157 -0.61 4.48 -3.53
N LEU A 158 0.06 4.14 -2.43
CA LEU A 158 1.50 3.90 -2.39
C LEU A 158 1.73 2.39 -2.47
N VAL A 159 2.45 1.93 -3.48
CA VAL A 159 2.68 0.52 -3.78
C VAL A 159 4.17 0.21 -3.64
N THR A 160 4.52 -0.67 -2.72
CA THR A 160 5.87 -1.21 -2.58
C THR A 160 5.96 -2.51 -3.36
N ILE A 161 6.85 -2.56 -4.35
CA ILE A 161 7.02 -3.66 -5.28
C ILE A 161 8.43 -4.23 -5.13
N PRO A 162 8.58 -5.49 -4.70
CA PRO A 162 9.89 -6.14 -4.60
C PRO A 162 10.46 -6.44 -6.00
N PRO A 163 11.77 -6.69 -6.12
CA PRO A 163 12.43 -6.77 -7.43
C PRO A 163 11.85 -7.83 -8.36
N GLU A 164 11.39 -8.97 -7.87
CA GLU A 164 10.78 -10.04 -8.67
C GLU A 164 9.52 -9.60 -9.43
N TYR A 165 8.82 -8.57 -8.95
CA TYR A 165 7.64 -7.98 -9.59
C TYR A 165 7.95 -6.61 -10.24
N ALA A 166 9.23 -6.21 -10.29
CA ALA A 166 9.71 -4.96 -10.84
C ALA A 166 10.77 -5.17 -11.92
N PHE A 167 12.04 -4.82 -11.65
CA PHE A 167 13.13 -4.89 -12.62
C PHE A 167 14.10 -6.06 -12.36
N SER A 168 13.77 -6.95 -11.42
CA SER A 168 14.50 -8.17 -11.08
C SER A 168 16.01 -7.93 -10.90
N SER A 169 16.86 -8.74 -11.51
CA SER A 169 18.33 -8.71 -11.38
C SER A 169 19.04 -7.86 -12.44
N THR A 170 18.30 -7.08 -13.23
CA THR A 170 18.85 -6.22 -14.28
C THR A 170 18.79 -4.75 -13.88
N GLU A 171 19.81 -3.98 -14.25
CA GLU A 171 19.72 -2.52 -14.19
C GLU A 171 18.71 -2.04 -15.23
N SER A 172 17.87 -1.09 -14.85
CA SER A 172 16.85 -0.53 -15.73
C SER A 172 17.04 0.98 -15.87
N SER A 173 17.25 1.44 -17.11
CA SER A 173 17.28 2.87 -17.42
C SER A 173 15.86 3.39 -17.51
N GLN A 174 15.49 4.28 -16.60
CA GLN A 174 14.18 4.95 -16.58
C GLN A 174 14.35 6.42 -16.97
N ASP A 175 13.24 7.10 -17.23
CA ASP A 175 13.22 8.45 -17.80
C ASP A 175 14.03 9.48 -16.99
N LEU A 176 14.13 9.32 -15.66
CA LEU A 176 14.77 10.28 -14.76
C LEU A 176 16.02 9.75 -14.06
N ALA A 177 16.14 8.43 -13.88
CA ALA A 177 17.28 7.82 -13.19
C ALA A 177 17.45 6.33 -13.54
N LEU A 178 18.60 5.77 -13.19
CA LEU A 178 18.83 4.33 -13.24
C LEU A 178 18.20 3.65 -12.01
N VAL A 179 17.58 2.49 -12.24
CA VAL A 179 17.14 1.59 -11.17
C VAL A 179 18.14 0.45 -11.06
N PRO A 180 18.87 0.33 -9.94
CA PRO A 180 19.84 -0.73 -9.75
C PRO A 180 19.21 -2.13 -9.73
N PRO A 181 19.98 -3.18 -10.06
CA PRO A 181 19.55 -4.57 -9.87
C PRO A 181 19.03 -4.87 -8.46
N ASN A 182 18.02 -5.74 -8.37
CA ASN A 182 17.41 -6.21 -7.12
C ASN A 182 16.79 -5.10 -6.27
N SER A 183 16.43 -3.96 -6.87
CA SER A 183 15.80 -2.85 -6.16
C SER A 183 14.33 -3.13 -5.87
N THR A 184 13.93 -2.94 -4.62
CA THR A 184 12.51 -2.72 -4.28
C THR A 184 12.15 -1.28 -4.66
N VAL A 185 11.06 -1.10 -5.38
CA VAL A 185 10.60 0.21 -5.86
C VAL A 185 9.28 0.59 -5.20
N ILE A 186 9.05 1.89 -5.06
CA ILE A 186 7.86 2.45 -4.45
C ILE A 186 7.17 3.32 -5.50
N TYR A 187 5.92 2.99 -5.82
CA TYR A 187 5.10 3.78 -6.74
C TYR A 187 3.98 4.49 -6.00
N GLU A 188 3.83 5.78 -6.22
CA GLU A 188 2.59 6.48 -5.94
C GLU A 188 1.75 6.47 -7.22
N ILE A 189 0.53 5.92 -7.16
CA ILE A 189 -0.34 5.70 -8.32
C ILE A 189 -1.70 6.34 -8.04
N GLU A 190 -2.22 7.10 -9.00
CA GLU A 190 -3.62 7.53 -9.08
C GLU A 190 -4.29 6.81 -10.25
N LEU A 191 -5.28 5.94 -9.99
CA LEU A 191 -6.08 5.34 -11.06
C LEU A 191 -7.14 6.36 -11.53
N VAL A 192 -6.89 7.07 -12.62
CA VAL A 192 -7.76 8.14 -13.12
C VAL A 192 -9.06 7.57 -13.69
N SER A 193 -8.95 6.56 -14.55
CA SER A 193 -10.10 5.88 -15.18
C SER A 193 -9.69 4.53 -15.75
N PHE A 194 -10.67 3.68 -16.05
CA PHE A 194 -10.46 2.46 -16.80
C PHE A 194 -11.68 2.12 -17.66
N VAL A 195 -11.46 1.33 -18.70
CA VAL A 195 -12.49 0.69 -19.52
C VAL A 195 -12.23 -0.81 -19.45
N LYS A 196 -13.18 -1.55 -18.87
CA LYS A 196 -13.07 -3.01 -18.76
C LYS A 196 -13.06 -3.67 -20.13
N GLU A 197 -12.29 -4.74 -20.27
CA GLU A 197 -12.41 -5.61 -21.43
C GLU A 197 -13.77 -6.28 -21.41
N LYS A 198 -14.47 -6.26 -22.55
CA LYS A 198 -15.76 -6.94 -22.69
C LYS A 198 -15.56 -8.43 -22.87
N GLU A 199 -16.27 -9.20 -22.08
CA GLU A 199 -16.36 -10.65 -22.24
C GLU A 199 -17.03 -11.01 -23.59
N SER A 200 -16.63 -12.12 -24.21
CA SER A 200 -17.06 -12.52 -25.56
C SER A 200 -18.59 -12.73 -25.71
N TRP A 201 -19.30 -12.94 -24.60
CA TRP A 201 -20.76 -13.03 -24.59
C TRP A 201 -21.48 -11.67 -24.49
N ASP A 202 -20.81 -10.62 -24.00
CA ASP A 202 -21.34 -9.26 -23.91
C ASP A 202 -21.10 -8.43 -25.19
N MET A 203 -20.32 -8.97 -26.13
CA MET A 203 -20.16 -8.37 -27.46
C MET A 203 -21.43 -8.53 -28.30
N ASN A 204 -21.97 -7.43 -28.81
CA ASN A 204 -23.09 -7.48 -29.74
C ASN A 204 -22.64 -8.07 -31.10
N THR A 205 -23.60 -8.47 -31.95
CA THR A 205 -23.30 -9.09 -33.26
C THR A 205 -22.42 -8.21 -34.16
N ALA A 206 -22.51 -6.88 -34.06
CA ALA A 206 -21.69 -5.97 -34.87
C ALA A 206 -20.23 -5.94 -34.39
N GLU A 207 -19.99 -5.95 -33.08
CA GLU A 207 -18.63 -5.99 -32.49
C GLU A 207 -17.91 -7.31 -32.80
N LYS A 208 -18.65 -8.43 -32.84
CA LYS A 208 -18.12 -9.74 -33.25
C LYS A 208 -17.67 -9.77 -34.72
N ILE A 209 -18.36 -9.03 -35.59
CA ILE A 209 -18.01 -8.94 -37.02
C ILE A 209 -16.75 -8.09 -37.21
N GLU A 210 -16.60 -6.98 -36.47
CA GLU A 210 -15.42 -6.12 -36.56
C GLU A 210 -14.15 -6.81 -36.02
N ALA A 211 -14.26 -7.56 -34.92
CA ALA A 211 -13.15 -8.33 -34.37
C ALA A 211 -12.64 -9.43 -35.33
N ALA A 212 -13.54 -10.02 -36.13
CA ALA A 212 -13.17 -11.02 -37.14
C ALA A 212 -12.49 -10.42 -38.39
N ALA A 213 -12.73 -9.13 -38.67
CA ALA A 213 -12.14 -8.43 -39.81
C ALA A 213 -10.72 -7.89 -39.55
N LYS A 214 -10.28 -7.87 -38.28
CA LYS A 214 -8.91 -7.45 -37.87
C LYS A 214 -7.92 -8.62 -37.72
N LYS A 215 -8.33 -9.87 -38.01
CA LYS A 215 -7.45 -11.04 -38.16
C LYS A 215 -7.07 -11.25 -39.63
#